data_AF-A0A4P8TLL8-F1
#
_entry.id   AF-A0A4P8TLL8-F1
#
_cell.length_a   1.000
_cell.length_b   1.000
_cell.length_c   1.000
_cell.angle_alpha   90.00
_cell.angle_beta   90.00
_cell.angle_gamma   90.00
#
_symmetry.space_group_name_H-M   'P 1'
#
loop_
_entity.id
_entity.type
_entity.pdbx_description
1 polymer ?
#
loop_
_entity_poly.entity_id
_entity_poly.type
_entity_poly.pdbx_seq_one_letter_code
_entity_poly.pdbx_strand_id
1 'polypeptide(L)'
;MTQLRQEVHGGGIDVAQVRGVQVGHGPTVRHRRRRSGLGTGHNQRVQRGSAILHGETDAIERAGRRSASVYRRRVLYTTLSPCIMCAGTALLYEIPRIVVGENRSFEMSEALLRDRGGQVDVADDAECVALMERMIAERPEIWSEDIGMEAAELER
;
A
#
# COMPACT_ATOMS: atom_id res chain seq x y z
N MET A 1 18.67 22.00 20.01
CA MET A 1 17.27 21.54 19.81
C MET A 1 16.56 22.47 18.81
N THR A 2 17.17 22.68 17.66
CA THR A 2 16.74 23.66 16.65
C THR A 2 17.33 23.21 15.32
N GLN A 3 16.55 23.37 14.25
CA GLN A 3 16.91 23.23 12.83
C GLN A 3 17.18 21.82 12.31
N LEU A 4 16.20 21.31 11.54
CA LEU A 4 16.42 20.75 10.20
C LEU A 4 15.17 21.11 9.37
N ARG A 5 15.14 22.36 8.91
CA ARG A 5 14.36 22.80 7.75
C ARG A 5 15.25 22.63 6.51
N GLN A 6 14.59 22.47 5.36
CA GLN A 6 15.11 22.44 3.98
C GLN A 6 15.60 21.03 3.60
N GLU A 7 14.98 20.29 2.66
CA GLU A 7 14.34 20.68 1.40
C GLU A 7 13.11 19.79 1.11
N VAL A 8 11.90 20.39 1.06
CA VAL A 8 10.85 20.02 0.09
C VAL A 8 10.14 21.33 -0.24
N HIS A 9 10.53 21.95 -1.36
CA HIS A 9 9.85 23.12 -1.89
C HIS A 9 8.59 22.66 -2.64
N GLY A 10 7.46 23.33 -2.38
CA GLY A 10 6.22 23.22 -3.16
C GLY A 10 5.09 22.52 -2.41
N GLY A 11 4.12 23.30 -1.93
CA GLY A 11 2.96 22.83 -1.17
C GLY A 11 2.02 21.92 -1.96
N GLY A 12 1.42 20.98 -1.24
CA GLY A 12 0.45 20.02 -1.75
C GLY A 12 0.62 18.70 -1.01
N ILE A 13 -0.45 18.16 -0.46
CA ILE A 13 -0.45 16.88 0.23
C ILE A 13 -0.13 15.81 -0.80
N ASP A 14 1.11 15.33 -0.77
CA ASP A 14 1.63 14.29 -1.65
C ASP A 14 1.26 12.94 -1.04
N VAL A 15 0.85 11.98 -1.87
CA VAL A 15 0.36 10.63 -1.54
C VAL A 15 1.48 9.72 -1.00
N ALA A 16 2.52 10.35 -0.42
CA ALA A 16 3.84 9.83 -0.12
C ALA A 16 4.08 9.57 1.38
N GLN A 17 3.04 9.64 2.24
CA GLN A 17 3.16 9.29 3.67
C GLN A 17 2.65 7.89 4.04
N VAL A 18 2.18 7.09 3.06
CA VAL A 18 2.16 5.64 3.22
C VAL A 18 3.61 5.19 3.38
N ARG A 19 4.01 4.77 4.57
CA ARG A 19 5.35 4.22 4.85
C ARG A 19 5.55 2.99 3.96
N GLY A 20 6.12 3.24 2.78
CA GLY A 20 6.25 2.41 1.59
C GLY A 20 5.83 0.96 1.72
N VAL A 21 4.87 0.57 0.87
CA VAL A 21 4.58 -0.84 0.62
C VAL A 21 5.90 -1.54 0.33
N GLN A 22 6.21 -2.58 1.08
CA GLN A 22 7.51 -3.24 1.03
C GLN A 22 7.33 -4.72 0.75
N VAL A 23 8.13 -5.24 -0.18
CA VAL A 23 8.31 -6.68 -0.33
C VAL A 23 9.55 -7.09 0.46
N GLY A 24 9.38 -7.77 1.59
CA GLY A 24 10.44 -8.08 2.56
C GLY A 24 10.48 -9.54 3.00
N HIS A 25 11.45 -9.90 3.84
CA HIS A 25 11.42 -11.16 4.60
C HIS A 25 10.67 -10.90 5.95
N GLY A 26 9.99 -11.90 6.53
CA GLY A 26 9.23 -11.75 7.80
C GLY A 26 10.13 -11.48 9.03
N PRO A 27 9.63 -11.54 10.29
CA PRO A 27 8.31 -11.17 10.81
C PRO A 27 8.48 -9.94 11.74
N THR A 28 8.53 -8.70 11.23
CA THR A 28 8.51 -7.54 12.15
C THR A 28 7.90 -6.30 11.52
N VAL A 29 6.75 -5.91 12.05
CA VAL A 29 6.29 -4.53 12.13
C VAL A 29 7.22 -3.78 13.10
N ARG A 30 8.45 -3.45 12.70
CA ARG A 30 9.25 -2.45 13.40
C ARG A 30 10.04 -1.60 12.43
N HIS A 31 9.70 -0.32 12.43
CA HIS A 31 10.49 0.78 11.89
C HIS A 31 11.89 0.80 12.51
N ARG A 32 12.87 0.14 11.90
CA ARG A 32 14.28 0.49 12.09
C ARG A 32 15.16 0.03 10.93
N ARG A 33 15.49 1.02 10.09
CA ARG A 33 16.72 1.21 9.29
C ARG A 33 17.60 -0.04 9.05
N ARG A 34 17.19 -0.90 8.13
CA ARG A 34 18.03 -1.52 7.08
C ARG A 34 17.10 -2.32 6.14
N ARG A 35 16.64 -1.70 5.05
CA ARG A 35 15.72 -2.34 4.09
C ARG A 35 16.51 -3.26 3.16
N SER A 36 16.63 -4.53 3.51
CA SER A 36 16.90 -5.63 2.57
C SER A 36 15.60 -6.09 1.86
N GLY A 37 14.73 -5.13 1.53
CA GLY A 37 13.51 -5.37 0.76
C GLY A 37 13.81 -5.46 -0.73
N LEU A 38 12.98 -6.17 -1.49
CA LEU A 38 13.13 -6.28 -2.95
C LEU A 38 12.75 -4.99 -3.67
N GLY A 39 11.75 -4.28 -3.16
CA GLY A 39 11.23 -3.03 -3.69
C GLY A 39 10.36 -2.33 -2.64
N THR A 40 10.23 -1.01 -2.81
CA THR A 40 9.35 -0.18 -1.99
C THR A 40 8.61 0.81 -2.85
N GLY A 41 7.29 0.90 -2.71
CA GLY A 41 6.44 1.76 -3.54
C GLY A 41 5.37 2.51 -2.75
N HIS A 42 4.70 3.43 -3.44
CA HIS A 42 3.52 4.15 -2.99
C HIS A 42 2.64 4.48 -4.20
N ASN A 43 1.36 4.76 -3.98
CA ASN A 43 0.42 5.06 -5.04
C ASN A 43 0.95 6.21 -5.93
N GLN A 44 0.97 5.98 -7.25
CA GLN A 44 1.47 6.89 -8.29
C GLN A 44 0.36 7.43 -9.20
N ARG A 45 -0.92 7.37 -8.77
CA ARG A 45 -2.06 7.85 -9.56
C ARG A 45 -1.86 9.28 -10.03
N VAL A 46 -1.54 10.18 -9.11
CA VAL A 46 -1.38 11.61 -9.40
C VAL A 46 -0.02 11.89 -10.04
N GLN A 47 1.04 11.36 -9.45
CA GLN A 47 2.43 11.67 -9.79
C GLN A 47 2.80 11.19 -11.20
N ARG A 48 2.15 10.13 -11.68
CA ARG A 48 2.39 9.55 -13.01
C ARG A 48 1.15 9.48 -13.90
N GLY A 49 0.01 9.99 -13.44
CA GLY A 49 -1.27 9.81 -14.15
C GLY A 49 -1.61 8.33 -14.36
N SER A 50 -1.26 7.47 -13.39
CA SER A 50 -1.33 6.02 -13.59
C SER A 50 -2.62 5.41 -13.07
N ALA A 51 -3.31 4.66 -13.91
CA ALA A 51 -4.52 3.91 -13.52
C ALA A 51 -4.22 2.61 -12.75
N ILE A 52 -2.97 2.14 -12.72
CA ILE A 52 -2.63 0.80 -12.20
C ILE A 52 -1.53 0.79 -11.14
N LEU A 53 -0.80 1.89 -10.95
CA LEU A 53 0.29 1.98 -9.97
C LEU A 53 -0.25 2.39 -8.60
N HIS A 54 -0.95 1.45 -7.95
CA HIS A 54 -1.23 1.49 -6.52
C HIS A 54 0.06 1.24 -5.72
N GLY A 55 0.03 1.37 -4.40
CA GLY A 55 1.22 1.17 -3.57
C GLY A 55 1.83 -0.23 -3.74
N GLU A 56 0.98 -1.26 -3.78
CA GLU A 56 1.37 -2.67 -3.93
C GLU A 56 2.00 -2.96 -5.29
N THR A 57 1.37 -2.49 -6.36
CA THR A 57 1.84 -2.71 -7.72
C THR A 57 3.09 -1.88 -8.01
N ASP A 58 3.19 -0.63 -7.51
CA ASP A 58 4.41 0.19 -7.59
C ASP A 58 5.58 -0.46 -6.83
N ALA A 59 5.34 -1.08 -5.67
CA ALA A 59 6.40 -1.78 -4.93
C ALA A 59 6.95 -2.99 -5.69
N ILE A 60 6.07 -3.72 -6.38
CA ILE A 60 6.44 -4.88 -7.22
C ILE A 60 7.14 -4.40 -8.51
N GLU A 61 6.63 -3.36 -9.16
CA GLU A 61 7.26 -2.74 -10.33
C GLU A 61 8.68 -2.27 -10.00
N ARG A 62 8.86 -1.57 -8.87
CA ARG A 62 10.18 -1.12 -8.39
C ARG A 62 11.09 -2.26 -7.94
N ALA A 63 10.54 -3.41 -7.54
CA ALA A 63 11.36 -4.60 -7.29
C ALA A 63 12.02 -5.13 -8.57
N GLY A 64 11.45 -4.78 -9.73
CA GLY A 64 11.91 -5.15 -11.05
C GLY A 64 11.66 -6.62 -11.37
N ARG A 65 12.17 -7.06 -12.51
CA ARG A 65 12.05 -8.46 -12.93
C ARG A 65 12.79 -9.39 -11.96
N ARG A 66 12.04 -10.32 -11.35
CA ARG A 66 12.56 -11.38 -10.47
C ARG A 66 11.95 -12.73 -10.87
N SER A 67 12.61 -13.82 -10.51
CA SER A 67 12.00 -15.15 -10.63
C SER A 67 10.84 -15.29 -9.65
N ALA A 68 9.83 -16.11 -10.00
CA ALA A 68 8.69 -16.38 -9.12
C ALA A 68 9.12 -16.90 -7.74
N SER A 69 10.18 -17.73 -7.70
CA SER A 69 10.75 -18.27 -6.46
C SER A 69 11.23 -17.21 -5.47
N VAL A 70 11.56 -16.00 -5.95
CA VAL A 70 11.94 -14.88 -5.10
C VAL A 70 10.73 -14.32 -4.37
N TYR A 71 9.59 -14.16 -5.03
CA TYR A 71 8.34 -13.62 -4.44
C TYR A 71 7.66 -14.60 -3.48
N ARG A 72 7.67 -15.90 -3.82
CA ARG A 72 7.13 -17.00 -3.00
C ARG A 72 7.74 -17.12 -1.59
N ARG A 73 8.83 -16.40 -1.32
CA ARG A 73 9.54 -16.39 -0.02
C ARG A 73 9.45 -15.03 0.69
N ARG A 74 8.51 -14.18 0.27
CA ARG A 74 8.40 -12.79 0.74
C ARG A 74 7.10 -12.53 1.44
N VAL A 75 7.08 -11.40 2.12
CA VAL A 75 5.93 -10.80 2.76
C VAL A 75 5.68 -9.48 2.06
N LEU A 76 4.44 -9.22 1.67
CA LEU A 76 3.98 -7.92 1.21
C LEU A 76 3.46 -7.13 2.42
N TYR A 77 4.05 -5.99 2.69
CA TYR A 77 3.54 -5.05 3.69
C TYR A 77 2.82 -3.92 2.97
N THR A 78 1.57 -3.66 3.31
CA THR A 78 0.79 -2.55 2.76
C THR A 78 0.13 -1.77 3.90
N THR A 79 -0.06 -0.46 3.74
CA THR A 79 -0.69 0.36 4.80
C THR A 79 -2.19 0.20 4.85
N LEU A 80 -2.82 -0.07 3.72
CA LEU A 80 -4.26 -0.22 3.58
C LEU A 80 -4.57 -1.59 2.99
N SER A 81 -5.73 -2.16 3.33
CA SER A 81 -6.18 -3.42 2.77
C SER A 81 -6.17 -3.38 1.23
N PRO A 82 -5.57 -4.38 0.55
CA PRO A 82 -5.40 -4.32 -0.89
C PRO A 82 -6.76 -4.35 -1.61
N CYS A 83 -6.88 -3.60 -2.71
CA CYS A 83 -8.02 -3.77 -3.63
C CYS A 83 -7.90 -5.09 -4.41
N ILE A 84 -8.93 -5.44 -5.21
CA ILE A 84 -8.95 -6.67 -6.02
C ILE A 84 -7.75 -6.76 -6.98
N MET A 85 -7.34 -5.65 -7.59
CA MET A 85 -6.15 -5.62 -8.46
C MET A 85 -4.87 -5.96 -7.70
N CYS A 86 -4.69 -5.36 -6.52
CA CYS A 86 -3.50 -5.58 -5.70
C CYS A 86 -3.47 -6.99 -5.10
N ALA A 87 -4.62 -7.52 -4.68
CA ALA A 87 -4.75 -8.90 -4.24
C ALA A 87 -4.46 -9.89 -5.38
N GLY A 88 -5.02 -9.66 -6.56
CA GLY A 88 -4.72 -10.46 -7.75
C GLY A 88 -3.22 -10.45 -8.10
N THR A 89 -2.56 -9.30 -7.93
CA THR A 89 -1.10 -9.19 -8.12
C THR A 89 -0.34 -10.03 -7.10
N ALA A 90 -0.71 -9.97 -5.82
CA ALA A 90 -0.08 -10.77 -4.77
C ALA A 90 -0.28 -12.28 -5.00
N LEU A 91 -1.47 -12.69 -5.45
CA LEU A 91 -1.79 -14.08 -5.79
C LEU A 91 -1.03 -14.56 -7.02
N LEU A 92 -0.93 -13.74 -8.06
CA LEU A 92 -0.19 -14.08 -9.29
C LEU A 92 1.28 -14.40 -9.00
N TYR A 93 1.90 -13.63 -8.10
CA TYR A 93 3.30 -13.86 -7.67
C TYR A 93 3.43 -14.84 -6.50
N GLU A 94 2.31 -15.40 -6.04
CA GLU A 94 2.21 -16.34 -4.92
C GLU A 94 2.96 -15.83 -3.68
N ILE A 95 2.77 -14.55 -3.34
CA ILE A 95 3.31 -13.98 -2.12
C ILE A 95 2.51 -14.56 -0.94
N PRO A 96 3.10 -15.42 -0.08
CA PRO A 96 2.35 -16.23 0.86
C PRO A 96 1.74 -15.45 2.03
N ARG A 97 2.24 -14.25 2.30
CA ARG A 97 1.84 -13.46 3.47
C ARG A 97 1.73 -11.97 3.14
N ILE A 98 0.62 -11.38 3.56
CA ILE A 98 0.30 -9.97 3.43
C ILE A 98 0.08 -9.41 4.83
N VAL A 99 0.81 -8.34 5.16
CA VAL A 99 0.63 -7.59 6.41
C VAL A 99 0.02 -6.24 6.06
N VAL A 100 -1.16 -6.00 6.59
CA VAL A 100 -1.99 -4.83 6.31
C VAL A 100 -1.92 -3.87 7.51
N GLY A 101 -1.65 -2.60 7.26
CA GLY A 101 -1.65 -1.56 8.29
C GLY A 101 -3.04 -1.40 8.90
N GLU A 102 -4.04 -1.11 8.08
CA GLU A 102 -5.44 -1.00 8.48
C GLU A 102 -6.40 -1.40 7.35
N ASN A 103 -7.64 -1.74 7.71
CA ASN A 103 -8.71 -2.14 6.79
C ASN A 103 -10.07 -1.52 7.15
N ARG A 104 -10.08 -0.50 8.01
CA ARG A 104 -11.31 0.17 8.46
C ARG A 104 -11.82 1.14 7.42
N SER A 105 -10.90 1.86 6.76
CA SER A 105 -11.26 2.84 5.75
C SER A 105 -11.64 2.18 4.42
N PHE A 106 -11.14 0.97 4.16
CA PHE A 106 -11.42 0.21 2.95
C PHE A 106 -11.01 -1.25 3.10
N GLU A 107 -11.88 -2.16 2.65
CA GLU A 107 -11.64 -3.61 2.57
C GLU A 107 -12.48 -4.18 1.42
N MET A 108 -11.89 -5.04 0.58
CA MET A 108 -12.60 -5.71 -0.51
C MET A 108 -12.12 -7.13 -0.83
N SER A 109 -10.91 -7.51 -0.40
CA SER A 109 -10.18 -8.63 -0.98
C SER A 109 -9.51 -9.56 0.02
N GLU A 110 -9.60 -9.30 1.33
CA GLU A 110 -8.92 -10.12 2.33
C GLU A 110 -9.49 -11.54 2.36
N ALA A 111 -10.80 -11.68 2.23
CA ALA A 111 -11.45 -12.99 2.14
C ALA A 111 -10.95 -13.78 0.92
N LEU A 112 -10.82 -13.13 -0.24
CA LEU A 112 -10.28 -13.73 -1.46
C LEU A 112 -8.81 -14.18 -1.26
N LEU A 113 -7.99 -13.36 -0.63
CA LEU A 113 -6.60 -13.70 -0.33
C LEU A 113 -6.52 -14.95 0.57
N ARG A 114 -7.33 -14.99 1.63
CA ARG A 114 -7.38 -16.14 2.57
C ARG A 114 -7.90 -17.42 1.88
N ASP A 115 -8.95 -17.32 1.08
CA ASP A 115 -9.53 -18.43 0.31
C ASP A 115 -8.49 -19.08 -0.63
N ARG A 116 -7.61 -18.26 -1.21
CA ARG A 116 -6.53 -18.73 -2.10
C ARG A 116 -5.24 -19.12 -1.36
N GLY A 117 -5.30 -19.30 -0.05
CA GLY A 117 -4.19 -19.79 0.78
C GLY A 117 -3.18 -18.74 1.21
N GLY A 118 -3.45 -17.45 0.97
CA GLY A 118 -2.63 -16.36 1.48
C GLY A 118 -2.90 -16.07 2.96
N GLN A 119 -1.86 -15.85 3.75
CA GLN A 119 -2.00 -15.35 5.12
C GLN A 119 -2.17 -13.83 5.09
N VAL A 120 -3.22 -13.31 5.74
CA VAL A 120 -3.48 -11.87 5.88
C VAL A 120 -3.51 -11.49 7.36
N ASP A 121 -2.51 -10.72 7.79
CA ASP A 121 -2.43 -10.18 9.15
C ASP A 121 -2.73 -8.67 9.13
N VAL A 122 -3.75 -8.25 9.88
CA VAL A 122 -4.14 -6.82 9.99
C VAL A 122 -3.57 -6.28 11.30
N ALA A 123 -2.77 -5.22 11.22
CA ALA A 123 -2.06 -4.63 12.36
C ALA A 123 -2.91 -3.62 13.14
N ASP A 124 -3.95 -3.07 12.52
CA ASP A 124 -4.80 -2.01 13.08
C ASP A 124 -3.99 -0.78 13.52
N ASP A 125 -3.06 -0.35 12.66
CA ASP A 125 -2.09 0.70 12.92
C ASP A 125 -2.74 2.09 12.89
N ALA A 126 -2.70 2.79 14.03
CA ALA A 126 -3.34 4.10 14.18
C ALA A 126 -2.74 5.19 13.26
N GLU A 127 -1.46 5.10 12.88
CA GLU A 127 -0.88 6.04 11.92
C GLU A 127 -1.44 5.81 10.51
N CYS A 128 -1.67 4.54 10.13
CA CYS A 128 -2.29 4.18 8.86
C CYS A 128 -3.76 4.62 8.80
N VAL A 129 -4.53 4.39 9.87
CA VAL A 129 -5.94 4.82 9.94
C VAL A 129 -6.03 6.34 9.79
N ALA A 130 -5.27 7.09 10.61
CA ALA A 130 -5.30 8.54 10.56
C ALA A 130 -4.84 9.09 9.19
N LEU A 131 -3.95 8.39 8.49
CA LEU A 131 -3.53 8.76 7.14
C LEU A 131 -4.68 8.62 6.14
N MET A 132 -5.39 7.50 6.15
CA MET A 132 -6.49 7.27 5.22
C MET A 132 -7.68 8.17 5.51
N GLU A 133 -8.02 8.39 6.79
CA GLU A 133 -9.05 9.34 7.19
C GLU A 133 -8.78 10.76 6.65
N ARG A 134 -7.52 11.24 6.73
CA ARG A 134 -7.15 12.54 6.16
C ARG A 134 -7.30 12.57 4.64
N MET A 135 -6.85 11.53 3.94
CA MET A 135 -6.96 11.47 2.46
C MET A 135 -8.42 11.51 2.01
N ILE A 136 -9.29 10.73 2.66
CA ILE A 136 -10.72 10.69 2.35
C ILE A 136 -11.37 12.05 2.63
N ALA A 137 -11.05 12.67 3.76
CA ALA A 137 -11.63 13.96 4.14
C ALA A 137 -11.16 15.13 3.26
N GLU A 138 -9.87 15.15 2.91
CA GLU A 138 -9.27 16.28 2.20
C GLU A 138 -9.37 16.16 0.67
N ARG A 139 -9.38 14.93 0.13
CA ARG A 139 -9.34 14.64 -1.32
C ARG A 139 -10.28 13.48 -1.72
N PRO A 140 -11.59 13.57 -1.43
CA PRO A 140 -12.53 12.47 -1.66
C PRO A 140 -12.65 12.07 -3.13
N GLU A 141 -12.44 12.98 -4.08
CA GLU A 141 -12.52 12.73 -5.52
C GLU A 141 -11.35 11.89 -6.02
N ILE A 142 -10.15 12.15 -5.50
CA ILE A 142 -8.98 11.31 -5.81
C ILE A 142 -9.16 9.94 -5.17
N TRP A 143 -9.67 9.90 -3.95
CA TRP A 143 -9.94 8.64 -3.26
C TRP A 143 -10.93 7.77 -4.03
N SER A 144 -12.09 8.33 -4.44
CA SER A 144 -13.09 7.59 -5.23
C SER A 144 -12.50 7.10 -6.55
N GLU A 145 -11.77 7.97 -7.27
CA GLU A 145 -11.09 7.60 -8.52
C GLU A 145 -10.09 6.45 -8.32
N ASP A 146 -9.37 6.44 -7.19
CA ASP A 146 -8.36 5.42 -6.88
C ASP A 146 -8.95 4.03 -6.65
N ILE A 147 -10.17 3.97 -6.10
CA ILE A 147 -10.89 2.72 -5.88
C ILE A 147 -11.89 2.39 -7.00
N GLY A 148 -11.91 3.18 -8.08
CA GLY A 148 -12.77 2.95 -9.24
C GLY A 148 -14.25 3.24 -8.98
N MET A 149 -14.54 4.18 -8.08
CA MET A 149 -15.88 4.66 -7.75
C MET A 149 -16.06 6.12 -8.16
N GLU A 150 -17.30 6.55 -8.33
CA GLU A 150 -17.64 7.97 -8.43
C GLU A 150 -17.77 8.58 -7.01
N ALA A 151 -17.44 9.87 -6.86
CA ALA A 151 -17.50 10.54 -5.56
C ALA A 151 -18.90 10.48 -4.92
N ALA A 152 -19.96 10.54 -5.73
CA ALA A 152 -21.35 10.42 -5.30
C ALA A 152 -21.72 9.05 -4.71
N GLU A 153 -20.86 8.04 -4.85
CA GLU A 153 -21.08 6.69 -4.32
C GLU A 153 -20.46 6.51 -2.93
N LEU A 154 -19.63 7.43 -2.47
CA LEU A 154 -19.03 7.41 -1.12
C LEU A 154 -20.01 7.85 -0.02
N GLU A 155 -21.10 8.53 -0.38
CA GLU A 155 -22.09 9.08 0.57
C GLU A 155 -23.29 8.14 0.82
N ARG A 156 -23.30 6.95 0.21
CA ARG A 156 -24.37 5.94 0.34
C ARG A 156 -24.04 4.89 1.39
#